data_AF-A0A419WRU7-F1
#
_entry.id   AF-A0A419WRU7-F1
#
_cell.length_a   1.000
_cell.length_b   1.000
_cell.length_c   1.000
_cell.angle_alpha   90.00
_cell.angle_beta   90.00
_cell.angle_gamma   90.00
#
_symmetry.space_group_name_H-M   'P 1'
#
loop_
_entity.id
_entity.type
_entity.pdbx_description
1 polymer ?
#
loop_
_entity_poly.entity_id
_entity_poly.type
_entity_poly.pdbx_seq_one_letter_code
_entity_poly.pdbx_strand_id
1 'polypeptide(L)'
;MDDSTTVPAADRLTALVEEREHEAARTCLERLADADPEVRKTALRDLRTLVDDQGPTVRPLVPTLQRFLTDDERAIRLTAAKLFVTVAANESDAAVDAVPALGERLADDAEFYYVRARCAEALGYVALDHPDEVASPDILADLRIGLSFDEPDVRPKLAKALACVALGEPTRLDHHVGTLADYLDDEHELVRYHLATVLVVIGCERPSALAEASGELVARVEDETENDYVRGRAAEALGLLARADGVGDESESENESDVEVSVLQAEFEMLEDADTGFLADRARYAARAFAAPDSDPAIDTATDTAEIGDIDAIRRTTDEIAATVSSPDADDECPHCGLALPDGAPPMCPRCGAPY
;
A
#
# COMPACT_ATOMS: atom_id res chain seq x y z
N MET A 1 31.36 -41.14 -22.04
CA MET A 1 30.92 -40.25 -20.96
C MET A 1 30.10 -39.20 -21.66
N ASP A 2 28.79 -39.36 -21.58
CA ASP A 2 27.83 -38.50 -22.27
C ASP A 2 27.47 -37.41 -21.27
N ASP A 3 28.21 -36.31 -21.33
CA ASP A 3 27.98 -35.11 -20.52
C ASP A 3 26.85 -34.32 -21.19
N SER A 4 25.66 -34.92 -21.17
CA SER A 4 24.42 -34.23 -21.55
C SER A 4 24.10 -33.24 -20.44
N THR A 5 24.58 -32.01 -20.62
CA THR A 5 24.17 -30.82 -19.87
C THR A 5 22.66 -30.65 -19.99
N THR A 6 21.93 -31.32 -19.09
CA THR A 6 20.51 -31.11 -18.91
C THR A 6 20.35 -29.70 -18.37
N VAL A 7 19.86 -28.79 -19.21
CA VAL A 7 19.48 -27.43 -18.80
C VAL A 7 18.59 -27.57 -17.56
N PRO A 8 18.92 -26.91 -16.45
CA PRO A 8 18.10 -26.92 -15.23
C PRO A 8 16.63 -26.67 -15.56
N ALA A 9 15.73 -27.36 -14.86
CA ALA A 9 14.30 -27.27 -15.15
C ALA A 9 13.74 -25.84 -15.03
N ALA A 10 14.37 -25.00 -14.18
CA ALA A 10 14.07 -23.58 -14.04
C ALA A 10 14.48 -22.76 -15.28
N ASP A 11 15.75 -22.88 -15.71
CA ASP A 11 16.25 -22.22 -16.94
C ASP A 11 15.42 -22.59 -18.17
N ARG A 12 15.01 -23.86 -18.25
CA ARG A 12 14.13 -24.32 -19.33
C ARG A 12 12.76 -23.65 -19.27
N LEU A 13 12.18 -23.50 -18.09
CA LEU A 13 10.87 -22.88 -17.93
C LEU A 13 10.92 -21.41 -18.39
N THR A 14 11.88 -20.64 -17.92
CA THR A 14 12.05 -19.22 -18.28
C THR A 14 12.20 -19.06 -19.79
N ALA A 15 13.04 -19.88 -20.44
CA ALA A 15 13.20 -19.85 -21.90
C ALA A 15 11.88 -20.13 -22.64
N LEU A 16 11.08 -21.09 -22.18
CA LEU A 16 9.77 -21.38 -22.78
C LEU A 16 8.78 -20.22 -22.63
N VAL A 17 8.85 -19.47 -21.52
CA VAL A 17 8.02 -18.26 -21.34
C VAL A 17 8.46 -17.15 -22.29
N GLU A 18 9.77 -16.90 -22.41
CA GLU A 18 10.33 -15.89 -23.32
C GLU A 18 10.02 -16.19 -24.80
N GLU A 19 10.12 -17.46 -25.18
CA GLU A 19 9.78 -17.96 -26.53
C GLU A 19 8.26 -18.03 -26.77
N ARG A 20 7.44 -17.72 -25.75
CA ARG A 20 5.97 -17.79 -25.76
C ARG A 20 5.42 -19.19 -26.07
N GLU A 21 6.17 -20.23 -25.71
CA GLU A 21 5.74 -21.62 -25.79
C GLU A 21 4.85 -22.00 -24.59
N HIS A 22 3.71 -21.31 -24.42
CA HIS A 22 2.88 -21.40 -23.22
C HIS A 22 2.40 -22.82 -22.88
N GLU A 23 2.12 -23.66 -23.87
CA GLU A 23 1.73 -25.07 -23.63
C GLU A 23 2.87 -25.88 -23.01
N ALA A 24 4.07 -25.72 -23.55
CA ALA A 24 5.26 -26.40 -23.05
C ALA A 24 5.66 -25.85 -21.68
N ALA A 25 5.53 -24.53 -21.46
CA ALA A 25 5.76 -23.90 -20.17
C ALA A 25 4.77 -24.41 -19.11
N ARG A 26 3.47 -24.54 -19.42
CA ARG A 26 2.47 -25.15 -18.52
C ARG A 26 2.82 -26.60 -18.18
N THR A 27 3.14 -27.41 -19.19
CA THR A 27 3.58 -28.79 -18.98
C THR A 27 4.84 -28.85 -18.11
N CYS A 28 5.75 -27.88 -18.25
CA CYS A 28 6.95 -27.81 -17.43
C CYS A 28 6.62 -27.44 -15.97
N LEU A 29 5.74 -26.47 -15.74
CA LEU A 29 5.25 -26.08 -14.43
C LEU A 29 4.49 -27.20 -13.71
N GLU A 30 3.70 -27.99 -14.44
CA GLU A 30 3.02 -29.17 -13.90
C GLU A 30 4.04 -30.20 -13.41
N ARG A 31 5.07 -30.50 -14.19
CA ARG A 31 6.15 -31.41 -13.75
C ARG A 31 6.95 -30.87 -12.58
N LEU A 32 7.12 -29.55 -12.51
CA LEU A 32 7.78 -28.89 -11.38
C LEU A 32 7.00 -29.07 -10.07
N ALA A 33 5.72 -29.48 -10.07
CA ALA A 33 4.96 -29.83 -8.86
C ALA A 33 5.69 -30.77 -7.94
N ASP A 34 6.23 -31.81 -8.56
CA ASP A 34 6.73 -32.98 -7.88
C ASP A 34 8.27 -32.95 -7.81
N ALA A 35 8.88 -31.86 -8.29
CA ALA A 35 10.32 -31.65 -8.22
C ALA A 35 10.77 -31.34 -6.80
N ASP A 36 12.08 -31.43 -6.54
CA ASP A 36 12.68 -31.04 -5.26
C ASP A 36 12.30 -29.58 -4.88
N PRO A 37 12.02 -29.27 -3.60
CA PRO A 37 11.63 -27.92 -3.18
C PRO A 37 12.58 -26.83 -3.66
N GLU A 38 13.90 -27.02 -3.62
CA GLU A 38 14.82 -25.96 -4.06
C GLU A 38 14.73 -25.72 -5.58
N VAL A 39 14.39 -26.75 -6.37
CA VAL A 39 14.11 -26.59 -7.80
C VAL A 39 12.83 -25.80 -8.03
N ARG A 40 11.74 -26.11 -7.30
CA ARG A 40 10.46 -25.38 -7.40
C ARG A 40 10.66 -23.90 -7.06
N LYS A 41 11.36 -23.64 -5.96
CA LYS A 41 11.67 -22.31 -5.44
C LYS A 41 12.50 -21.49 -6.42
N THR A 42 13.51 -22.11 -7.03
CA THR A 42 14.36 -21.45 -8.03
C THR A 42 13.53 -21.08 -9.26
N ALA A 43 12.73 -22.01 -9.79
CA ALA A 43 11.85 -21.72 -10.93
C ALA A 43 10.86 -20.56 -10.67
N LEU A 44 10.23 -20.52 -9.48
CA LEU A 44 9.32 -19.42 -9.14
C LEU A 44 10.05 -18.07 -8.97
N ARG A 45 11.29 -18.08 -8.48
CA ARG A 45 12.11 -16.85 -8.40
C ARG A 45 12.52 -16.35 -9.77
N ASP A 46 12.95 -17.25 -10.64
CA ASP A 46 13.37 -16.89 -12.00
C ASP A 46 12.20 -16.35 -12.81
N LEU A 47 11.01 -16.96 -12.67
CA LEU A 47 9.78 -16.40 -13.23
C LEU A 47 9.45 -15.02 -12.68
N ARG A 48 9.62 -14.80 -11.38
CA ARG A 48 9.38 -13.48 -10.79
C ARG A 48 10.33 -12.44 -11.36
N THR A 49 11.62 -12.76 -11.46
CA THR A 49 12.61 -11.88 -12.11
C THR A 49 12.23 -11.61 -13.56
N LEU A 50 11.78 -12.62 -14.30
CA LEU A 50 11.32 -12.44 -15.67
C LEU A 50 10.13 -11.48 -15.77
N VAL A 51 9.16 -11.55 -14.83
CA VAL A 51 8.02 -10.62 -14.81
C VAL A 51 8.46 -9.20 -14.49
N ASP A 52 9.40 -9.05 -13.55
CA ASP A 52 9.97 -7.75 -13.17
C ASP A 52 10.70 -7.08 -14.34
N ASP A 53 11.48 -7.87 -15.11
CA ASP A 53 12.28 -7.37 -16.23
C ASP A 53 11.46 -7.11 -17.51
N GLN A 54 10.43 -7.92 -17.77
CA GLN A 54 9.75 -7.98 -19.08
C GLN A 54 8.24 -7.72 -19.02
N GLY A 55 7.69 -7.40 -17.85
CA GLY A 55 6.26 -7.24 -17.63
C GLY A 55 5.52 -8.59 -17.60
N PRO A 56 4.22 -8.65 -17.92
CA PRO A 56 3.36 -9.77 -17.54
C PRO A 56 3.42 -10.99 -18.49
N THR A 57 4.63 -11.48 -18.74
CA THR A 57 4.92 -12.62 -19.63
C THR A 57 4.28 -13.93 -19.16
N VAL A 58 3.94 -14.03 -17.87
CA VAL A 58 3.41 -15.25 -17.22
C VAL A 58 1.89 -15.32 -17.19
N ARG A 59 1.14 -14.34 -17.72
CA ARG A 59 -0.34 -14.33 -17.69
C ARG A 59 -0.99 -15.68 -18.09
N PRO A 60 -0.58 -16.36 -19.19
CA PRO A 60 -1.16 -17.65 -19.57
C PRO A 60 -0.88 -18.81 -18.61
N LEU A 61 0.05 -18.61 -17.66
CA LEU A 61 0.51 -19.62 -16.71
C LEU A 61 -0.13 -19.42 -15.32
N VAL A 62 -0.79 -18.29 -15.07
CA VAL A 62 -1.37 -17.95 -13.76
C VAL A 62 -2.24 -19.07 -13.18
N PRO A 63 -3.18 -19.71 -13.93
CA PRO A 63 -3.96 -20.82 -13.38
C PRO A 63 -3.09 -21.99 -12.87
N THR A 64 -1.96 -22.27 -13.53
CA THR A 64 -1.03 -23.31 -13.10
C THR A 64 -0.15 -22.84 -11.93
N LEU A 65 0.16 -21.54 -11.85
CA LEU A 65 0.99 -20.96 -10.78
C LEU A 65 0.25 -20.89 -9.43
N GLN A 66 -1.07 -20.73 -9.44
CA GLN A 66 -1.89 -20.64 -8.22
C GLN A 66 -1.68 -21.81 -7.26
N ARG A 67 -1.49 -23.03 -7.77
CA ARG A 67 -1.30 -24.23 -6.94
C ARG A 67 -0.06 -24.17 -6.04
N PHE A 68 0.92 -23.30 -6.34
CA PHE A 68 2.09 -23.13 -5.48
C PHE A 68 1.79 -22.28 -4.24
N LEU A 69 0.64 -21.57 -4.20
CA LEU A 69 0.12 -20.91 -2.99
C LEU A 69 -0.38 -21.90 -1.93
N THR A 70 -0.59 -23.16 -2.31
CA THR A 70 -0.98 -24.27 -1.43
C THR A 70 0.12 -25.33 -1.30
N ASP A 71 1.35 -25.05 -1.74
CA ASP A 71 2.46 -26.01 -1.66
C ASP A 71 2.73 -26.40 -0.20
N ASP A 72 3.04 -27.67 0.04
CA ASP A 72 3.34 -28.18 1.40
C ASP A 72 4.49 -27.38 2.05
N GLU A 73 5.44 -26.91 1.24
CA GLU A 73 6.60 -26.18 1.71
C GLU A 73 6.36 -24.67 1.77
N ARG A 74 6.41 -24.14 2.99
CA ARG A 74 6.26 -22.70 3.30
C ARG A 74 7.12 -21.79 2.42
N ALA A 75 8.36 -22.20 2.13
CA ALA A 75 9.28 -21.41 1.31
C ALA A 75 8.79 -21.26 -0.14
N ILE A 76 8.07 -22.27 -0.66
CA ILE A 76 7.44 -22.24 -1.97
C ILE A 76 6.22 -21.35 -1.96
N ARG A 77 5.34 -21.49 -0.96
CA ARG A 77 4.16 -20.62 -0.80
C ARG A 77 4.56 -19.15 -0.74
N LEU A 78 5.59 -18.81 0.05
CA LEU A 78 6.09 -17.44 0.13
C LEU A 78 6.67 -16.94 -1.21
N THR A 79 7.36 -17.80 -1.95
CA THR A 79 7.93 -17.43 -3.25
C THR A 79 6.81 -17.24 -4.30
N ALA A 80 5.78 -18.09 -4.27
CA ALA A 80 4.60 -17.94 -5.10
C ALA A 80 3.83 -16.65 -4.78
N ALA A 81 3.57 -16.34 -3.51
CA ALA A 81 2.93 -15.10 -3.11
C ALA A 81 3.72 -13.86 -3.60
N LYS A 82 5.06 -13.88 -3.48
CA LYS A 82 5.92 -12.81 -4.03
C LYS A 82 5.86 -12.71 -5.56
N LEU A 83 5.74 -13.83 -6.27
CA LEU A 83 5.51 -13.80 -7.72
C LEU A 83 4.18 -13.14 -8.04
N PHE A 84 3.11 -13.46 -7.30
CA PHE A 84 1.80 -12.83 -7.50
C PHE A 84 1.78 -11.34 -7.17
N VAL A 85 2.58 -10.87 -6.20
CA VAL A 85 2.80 -9.42 -6.00
C VAL A 85 3.37 -8.79 -7.27
N THR A 86 4.45 -9.34 -7.83
CA THR A 86 5.07 -8.81 -9.05
C THR A 86 4.12 -8.87 -10.26
N VAL A 87 3.35 -9.96 -10.40
CA VAL A 87 2.33 -10.07 -11.46
C VAL A 87 1.26 -8.99 -11.31
N ALA A 88 0.65 -8.85 -10.13
CA ALA A 88 -0.41 -7.89 -9.89
C ALA A 88 0.07 -6.43 -10.04
N ALA A 89 1.30 -6.13 -9.62
CA ALA A 89 1.88 -4.78 -9.78
C ALA A 89 2.16 -4.40 -11.24
N ASN A 90 2.43 -5.37 -12.12
CA ASN A 90 2.71 -5.14 -13.54
C ASN A 90 1.47 -5.25 -14.43
N GLU A 91 0.54 -6.18 -14.12
CA GLU A 91 -0.73 -6.39 -14.81
C GLU A 91 -1.74 -7.00 -13.83
N SER A 92 -2.51 -6.14 -13.16
CA SER A 92 -3.58 -6.49 -12.23
C SER A 92 -4.58 -7.49 -12.84
N ASP A 93 -4.96 -7.27 -14.10
CA ASP A 93 -5.79 -8.15 -14.96
C ASP A 93 -5.32 -9.62 -14.96
N ALA A 94 -4.01 -9.85 -14.90
CA ALA A 94 -3.45 -11.20 -14.93
C ALA A 94 -3.59 -11.93 -13.60
N ALA A 95 -3.76 -11.21 -12.48
CA ALA A 95 -3.85 -11.78 -11.15
C ALA A 95 -5.29 -11.95 -10.64
N VAL A 96 -6.31 -11.45 -11.35
CA VAL A 96 -7.73 -11.54 -10.97
C VAL A 96 -8.15 -12.97 -10.64
N ASP A 97 -7.84 -13.94 -11.50
CA ASP A 97 -8.20 -15.35 -11.28
C ASP A 97 -7.57 -15.93 -10.00
N ALA A 98 -6.50 -15.33 -9.47
CA ALA A 98 -5.80 -15.79 -8.27
C ALA A 98 -6.35 -15.20 -6.97
N VAL A 99 -7.25 -14.20 -7.04
CA VAL A 99 -7.83 -13.53 -5.86
C VAL A 99 -8.40 -14.52 -4.84
N PRO A 100 -9.19 -15.55 -5.20
CA PRO A 100 -9.69 -16.51 -4.22
C PRO A 100 -8.57 -17.25 -3.46
N ALA A 101 -7.52 -17.70 -4.17
CA ALA A 101 -6.41 -18.42 -3.56
C ALA A 101 -5.52 -17.52 -2.69
N LEU A 102 -5.38 -16.24 -3.05
CA LEU A 102 -4.69 -15.25 -2.24
C LEU A 102 -5.50 -14.91 -0.97
N GLY A 103 -6.82 -14.76 -1.10
CA GLY A 103 -7.74 -14.54 0.02
C GLY A 103 -7.72 -15.71 1.02
N GLU A 104 -7.76 -16.96 0.54
CA GLU A 104 -7.64 -18.15 1.40
C GLU A 104 -6.32 -18.21 2.18
N ARG A 105 -5.23 -17.67 1.62
CA ARG A 105 -3.95 -17.58 2.34
C ARG A 105 -3.93 -16.44 3.34
N LEU A 106 -4.55 -15.30 3.01
CA LEU A 106 -4.72 -14.18 3.93
C LEU A 106 -5.54 -14.59 5.18
N ALA A 107 -6.64 -15.33 4.97
CA ALA A 107 -7.56 -15.75 6.03
C ALA A 107 -7.03 -16.90 6.92
N ASP A 108 -5.88 -17.50 6.57
CA ASP A 108 -5.33 -18.64 7.31
C ASP A 108 -4.48 -18.18 8.50
N ASP A 109 -5.09 -18.21 9.69
CA ASP A 109 -4.42 -17.88 10.95
C ASP A 109 -3.19 -18.76 11.23
N ALA A 110 -3.17 -20.01 10.72
CA ALA A 110 -2.06 -20.93 10.88
C ALA A 110 -0.96 -20.73 9.83
N GLU A 111 -1.22 -19.94 8.78
CA GLU A 111 -0.24 -19.62 7.77
C GLU A 111 0.88 -18.75 8.35
N PHE A 112 2.05 -18.84 7.73
CA PHE A 112 3.15 -17.97 8.07
C PHE A 112 2.83 -16.52 7.71
N TYR A 113 2.95 -15.63 8.69
CA TYR A 113 2.61 -14.21 8.60
C TYR A 113 3.18 -13.50 7.36
N TYR A 114 4.42 -13.80 6.92
CA TYR A 114 4.96 -13.20 5.69
C TYR A 114 4.28 -13.69 4.40
N VAL A 115 3.69 -14.89 4.39
CA VAL A 115 2.86 -15.33 3.24
C VAL A 115 1.58 -14.50 3.22
N ARG A 116 0.88 -14.37 4.37
CA ARG A 116 -0.31 -13.51 4.50
C ARG A 116 -0.02 -12.08 4.04
N ALA A 117 1.08 -11.49 4.51
CA ALA A 117 1.50 -10.14 4.13
C ALA A 117 1.66 -9.96 2.61
N ARG A 118 2.23 -10.96 1.93
CA ARG A 118 2.42 -10.91 0.47
C ARG A 118 1.14 -11.20 -0.29
N CYS A 119 0.24 -12.02 0.25
CA CYS A 119 -1.09 -12.19 -0.30
C CYS A 119 -1.92 -10.91 -0.18
N ALA A 120 -1.91 -10.24 0.98
CA ALA A 120 -2.54 -8.93 1.15
C ALA A 120 -2.00 -7.88 0.16
N GLU A 121 -0.67 -7.81 0.00
CA GLU A 121 -0.03 -6.89 -0.95
C GLU A 121 -0.45 -7.16 -2.40
N ALA A 122 -0.50 -8.43 -2.82
CA ALA A 122 -0.95 -8.80 -4.17
C ALA A 122 -2.44 -8.45 -4.38
N LEU A 123 -3.29 -8.73 -3.38
CA LEU A 123 -4.71 -8.35 -3.40
C LEU A 123 -4.87 -6.83 -3.51
N GLY A 124 -4.07 -6.05 -2.77
CA GLY A 124 -4.04 -4.59 -2.89
C GLY A 124 -3.77 -4.13 -4.32
N TYR A 125 -2.73 -4.65 -4.97
CA TYR A 125 -2.44 -4.29 -6.36
C TYR A 125 -3.57 -4.66 -7.33
N VAL A 126 -4.24 -5.80 -7.14
CA VAL A 126 -5.43 -6.15 -7.94
C VAL A 126 -6.56 -5.14 -7.71
N ALA A 127 -6.77 -4.70 -6.47
CA ALA A 127 -7.86 -3.80 -6.12
C ALA A 127 -7.79 -2.42 -6.78
N LEU A 128 -6.59 -1.98 -7.24
CA LEU A 128 -6.42 -0.70 -7.93
C LEU A 128 -7.20 -0.61 -9.26
N ASP A 129 -7.35 -1.73 -9.97
CA ASP A 129 -8.05 -1.79 -11.27
C ASP A 129 -9.28 -2.70 -11.23
N HIS A 130 -9.33 -3.63 -10.26
CA HIS A 130 -10.42 -4.58 -10.07
C HIS A 130 -10.92 -4.57 -8.62
N PRO A 131 -11.39 -3.42 -8.10
CA PRO A 131 -11.81 -3.31 -6.71
C PRO A 131 -12.94 -4.29 -6.36
N ASP A 132 -13.86 -4.56 -7.29
CA ASP A 132 -14.97 -5.49 -7.09
C ASP A 132 -14.54 -6.94 -6.81
N GLU A 133 -13.38 -7.36 -7.33
CA GLU A 133 -12.86 -8.71 -7.12
C GLU A 133 -12.29 -8.88 -5.69
N VAL A 134 -11.75 -7.81 -5.12
CA VAL A 134 -11.06 -7.81 -3.81
C VAL A 134 -11.95 -7.27 -2.68
N ALA A 135 -13.00 -6.52 -3.00
CA ALA A 135 -13.90 -5.89 -2.03
C ALA A 135 -15.00 -6.81 -1.47
N SER A 136 -14.76 -8.13 -1.45
CA SER A 136 -15.65 -9.05 -0.75
C SER A 136 -15.64 -8.74 0.77
N PRO A 137 -16.78 -8.88 1.49
CA PRO A 137 -16.82 -8.62 2.92
C PRO A 137 -15.80 -9.43 3.72
N ASP A 138 -15.50 -10.66 3.30
CA ASP A 138 -14.56 -11.55 3.96
C ASP A 138 -13.12 -11.04 3.83
N ILE A 139 -12.66 -10.73 2.60
CA ILE A 139 -11.31 -10.17 2.38
C ILE A 139 -11.14 -8.84 3.12
N LEU A 140 -12.14 -7.94 3.05
CA LEU A 140 -12.08 -6.67 3.77
C LEU A 140 -12.08 -6.85 5.29
N ALA A 141 -12.76 -7.88 5.81
CA ALA A 141 -12.69 -8.23 7.22
C ALA A 141 -11.30 -8.73 7.59
N ASP A 142 -10.72 -9.66 6.83
CA ASP A 142 -9.40 -10.22 7.11
C ASP A 142 -8.29 -9.15 7.07
N LEU A 143 -8.33 -8.24 6.09
CA LEU A 143 -7.39 -7.11 6.01
C LEU A 143 -7.46 -6.21 7.26
N ARG A 144 -8.67 -5.89 7.73
CA ARG A 144 -8.87 -5.01 8.90
C ARG A 144 -8.55 -5.71 10.21
N ILE A 145 -9.00 -6.96 10.38
CA ILE A 145 -8.73 -7.77 11.57
C ILE A 145 -7.21 -7.99 11.71
N GLY A 146 -6.52 -8.23 10.60
CA GLY A 146 -5.06 -8.38 10.59
C GLY A 146 -4.32 -7.16 11.15
N LEU A 147 -4.85 -5.93 11.01
CA LEU A 147 -4.22 -4.75 11.62
C LEU A 147 -4.13 -4.87 13.15
N SER A 148 -5.11 -5.51 13.81
CA SER A 148 -5.09 -5.73 15.26
C SER A 148 -4.24 -6.92 15.69
N PHE A 149 -4.34 -8.03 14.96
CA PHE A 149 -3.92 -9.36 15.46
C PHE A 149 -2.67 -9.92 14.80
N ASP A 150 -2.24 -9.36 13.67
CA ASP A 150 -1.07 -9.87 12.96
C ASP A 150 0.23 -9.28 13.53
N GLU A 151 1.36 -9.89 13.14
CA GLU A 151 2.69 -9.44 13.56
C GLU A 151 2.93 -7.98 13.12
N PRO A 152 3.65 -7.16 13.89
CA PRO A 152 3.85 -5.75 13.56
C PRO A 152 4.41 -5.53 12.14
N ASP A 153 5.35 -6.37 11.71
CA ASP A 153 5.92 -6.40 10.35
C ASP A 153 4.89 -6.61 9.22
N VAL A 154 3.71 -7.13 9.52
CA VAL A 154 2.63 -7.42 8.54
C VAL A 154 1.72 -6.22 8.33
N ARG A 155 1.48 -5.43 9.39
CA ARG A 155 0.52 -4.32 9.36
C ARG A 155 0.76 -3.33 8.23
N PRO A 156 2.00 -2.92 7.89
CA PRO A 156 2.23 -2.05 6.74
C PRO A 156 1.68 -2.61 5.42
N LYS A 157 1.72 -3.93 5.22
CA LYS A 157 1.18 -4.56 3.99
C LYS A 157 -0.34 -4.63 3.98
N LEU A 158 -0.96 -4.81 5.14
CA LEU A 158 -2.42 -4.76 5.29
C LEU A 158 -2.94 -3.33 5.09
N ALA A 159 -2.28 -2.35 5.72
CA ALA A 159 -2.59 -0.94 5.54
C ALA A 159 -2.42 -0.49 4.09
N LYS A 160 -1.32 -0.92 3.42
CA LYS A 160 -1.12 -0.70 1.99
C LYS A 160 -2.27 -1.30 1.16
N ALA A 161 -2.66 -2.54 1.43
CA ALA A 161 -3.75 -3.19 0.70
C ALA A 161 -5.08 -2.42 0.85
N LEU A 162 -5.40 -1.94 2.06
CA LEU A 162 -6.57 -1.09 2.30
C LEU A 162 -6.47 0.26 1.57
N ALA A 163 -5.29 0.87 1.51
CA ALA A 163 -5.05 2.07 0.69
C ALA A 163 -5.31 1.81 -0.79
N CYS A 164 -4.82 0.68 -1.33
CA CYS A 164 -5.11 0.30 -2.71
C CYS A 164 -6.60 0.04 -2.96
N VAL A 165 -7.31 -0.58 -2.02
CA VAL A 165 -8.78 -0.74 -2.11
C VAL A 165 -9.48 0.61 -2.17
N ALA A 166 -9.12 1.55 -1.28
CA ALA A 166 -9.68 2.90 -1.29
C ALA A 166 -9.41 3.62 -2.62
N LEU A 167 -8.18 3.54 -3.12
CA LEU A 167 -7.77 4.16 -4.39
C LEU A 167 -8.49 3.56 -5.61
N GLY A 168 -8.88 2.29 -5.55
CA GLY A 168 -9.68 1.65 -6.60
C GLY A 168 -11.17 1.97 -6.50
N GLU A 169 -11.74 1.94 -5.28
CA GLU A 169 -13.15 2.26 -5.02
C GLU A 169 -13.32 2.77 -3.57
N PRO A 170 -13.33 4.10 -3.35
CA PRO A 170 -13.35 4.71 -2.01
C PRO A 170 -14.56 4.30 -1.18
N THR A 171 -15.70 4.07 -1.84
CA THR A 171 -16.97 3.76 -1.18
C THR A 171 -16.97 2.41 -0.44
N ARG A 172 -15.97 1.54 -0.67
CA ARG A 172 -15.87 0.23 0.00
C ARG A 172 -15.47 0.30 1.46
N LEU A 173 -14.85 1.39 1.90
CA LEU A 173 -14.30 1.55 3.26
C LEU A 173 -14.98 2.69 4.03
N ASP A 174 -16.03 3.27 3.49
CA ASP A 174 -16.68 4.48 3.99
C ASP A 174 -17.29 4.32 5.40
N HIS A 175 -17.78 3.13 5.73
CA HIS A 175 -18.32 2.74 7.04
C HIS A 175 -17.26 2.33 8.05
N HIS A 176 -15.98 2.43 7.68
CA HIS A 176 -14.85 2.03 8.51
C HIS A 176 -13.95 3.20 8.89
N VAL A 177 -14.32 4.45 8.58
CA VAL A 177 -13.52 5.65 8.86
C VAL A 177 -13.05 5.69 10.31
N GLY A 178 -13.96 5.65 11.29
CA GLY A 178 -13.57 5.67 12.71
C GLY A 178 -12.62 4.53 13.10
N THR A 179 -12.92 3.29 12.68
CA THR A 179 -12.05 2.13 13.00
C THR A 179 -10.69 2.19 12.32
N LEU A 180 -10.58 2.81 11.15
CA LEU A 180 -9.30 3.02 10.47
C LEU A 180 -8.51 4.16 11.11
N ALA A 181 -9.20 5.19 11.63
CA ALA A 181 -8.61 6.31 12.34
C ALA A 181 -7.93 5.87 13.65
N ASP A 182 -8.47 4.84 14.32
CA ASP A 182 -7.88 4.22 15.52
C ASP A 182 -6.43 3.76 15.33
N TYR A 183 -5.95 3.56 14.09
CA TYR A 183 -4.58 3.14 13.78
C TYR A 183 -3.70 4.28 13.28
N LEU A 184 -4.18 5.53 13.31
CA LEU A 184 -3.33 6.68 13.05
C LEU A 184 -2.30 6.89 14.17
N ASP A 185 -2.32 6.14 15.27
CA ASP A 185 -1.28 6.14 16.29
C ASP A 185 -0.39 4.88 16.26
N ASP A 186 -0.50 4.04 15.21
CA ASP A 186 0.30 2.81 15.09
C ASP A 186 1.79 3.14 15.11
N GLU A 187 2.60 2.27 15.71
CA GLU A 187 4.05 2.47 15.85
C GLU A 187 4.78 2.58 14.51
N HIS A 188 4.24 1.99 13.43
CA HIS A 188 4.83 2.04 12.10
C HIS A 188 4.35 3.25 11.30
N GLU A 189 5.28 4.12 10.90
CA GLU A 189 4.99 5.30 10.09
C GLU A 189 4.27 4.95 8.78
N LEU A 190 4.60 3.80 8.17
CA LEU A 190 3.93 3.31 6.97
C LEU A 190 2.47 2.91 7.18
N VAL A 191 2.13 2.40 8.36
CA VAL A 191 0.73 2.11 8.71
C VAL A 191 -0.03 3.43 8.79
N ARG A 192 0.49 4.39 9.55
CA ARG A 192 -0.10 5.73 9.68
C ARG A 192 -0.24 6.42 8.32
N TYR A 193 0.79 6.39 7.48
CA TYR A 193 0.78 6.98 6.14
C TYR A 193 -0.30 6.37 5.23
N HIS A 194 -0.35 5.03 5.15
CA HIS A 194 -1.33 4.36 4.30
C HIS A 194 -2.76 4.57 4.80
N LEU A 195 -3.00 4.54 6.10
CA LEU A 195 -4.34 4.75 6.65
C LEU A 195 -4.78 6.22 6.57
N ALA A 196 -3.89 7.18 6.78
CA ALA A 196 -4.16 8.58 6.46
C ALA A 196 -4.50 8.77 4.96
N THR A 197 -3.82 8.04 4.08
CA THR A 197 -4.14 8.03 2.64
C THR A 197 -5.54 7.43 2.37
N VAL A 198 -5.93 6.34 3.03
CA VAL A 198 -7.30 5.80 2.95
C VAL A 198 -8.33 6.86 3.33
N LEU A 199 -8.11 7.56 4.44
CA LEU A 199 -9.02 8.59 4.93
C LEU A 199 -9.15 9.73 3.92
N VAL A 200 -8.04 10.28 3.41
CA VAL A 200 -8.08 11.32 2.37
C VAL A 200 -8.89 10.86 1.16
N VAL A 201 -8.64 9.64 0.66
CA VAL A 201 -9.33 9.11 -0.53
C VAL A 201 -10.85 8.96 -0.31
N ILE A 202 -11.26 8.49 0.86
CA ILE A 202 -12.68 8.48 1.25
C ILE A 202 -13.22 9.92 1.31
N GLY A 203 -12.43 10.84 1.88
CA GLY A 203 -12.75 12.26 1.99
C GLY A 203 -12.93 12.98 0.66
N CYS A 204 -12.22 12.58 -0.39
CA CYS A 204 -12.39 13.16 -1.73
C CYS A 204 -13.80 12.95 -2.28
N GLU A 205 -14.41 11.78 -2.02
CA GLU A 205 -15.78 11.44 -2.45
C GLU A 205 -16.83 11.84 -1.41
N ARG A 206 -16.50 11.70 -0.12
CA ARG A 206 -17.41 11.95 1.00
C ARG A 206 -16.69 12.67 2.15
N PRO A 207 -16.45 13.99 2.03
CA PRO A 207 -15.70 14.73 3.04
C PRO A 207 -16.30 14.63 4.44
N SER A 208 -17.64 14.65 4.57
CA SER A 208 -18.32 14.60 5.87
C SER A 208 -18.12 13.30 6.64
N ALA A 209 -17.67 12.21 5.98
CA ALA A 209 -17.31 10.98 6.66
C ALA A 209 -16.07 11.17 7.56
N LEU A 210 -15.19 12.12 7.22
CA LEU A 210 -13.98 12.43 7.97
C LEU A 210 -14.25 13.01 9.37
N ALA A 211 -15.48 13.45 9.65
CA ALA A 211 -15.86 13.91 10.98
C ALA A 211 -15.65 12.81 12.05
N GLU A 212 -15.72 11.53 11.68
CA GLU A 212 -15.44 10.40 12.58
C GLU A 212 -13.95 10.21 12.90
N ALA A 213 -13.05 10.86 12.15
CA ALA A 213 -11.58 10.73 12.29
C ALA A 213 -10.91 12.06 12.63
N SER A 214 -11.67 13.13 12.84
CA SER A 214 -11.14 14.50 12.94
C SER A 214 -10.17 14.66 14.11
N GLY A 215 -10.46 14.06 15.27
CA GLY A 215 -9.59 14.11 16.44
C GLY A 215 -8.24 13.45 16.22
N GLU A 216 -8.24 12.25 15.63
CA GLU A 216 -7.02 11.50 15.33
C GLU A 216 -6.19 12.18 14.23
N LEU A 217 -6.83 12.80 13.23
CA LEU A 217 -6.17 13.59 12.19
C LEU A 217 -5.53 14.86 12.77
N VAL A 218 -6.23 15.59 13.66
CA VAL A 218 -5.67 16.75 14.36
C VAL A 218 -4.44 16.35 15.17
N ALA A 219 -4.52 15.24 15.91
CA ALA A 219 -3.40 14.72 16.69
C ALA A 219 -2.18 14.37 15.83
N ARG A 220 -2.36 14.02 14.54
CA ARG A 220 -1.24 13.82 13.60
C ARG A 220 -0.65 15.13 13.12
N VAL A 221 -1.47 16.15 12.83
CA VAL A 221 -0.97 17.46 12.41
C VAL A 221 -0.16 18.13 13.52
N GLU A 222 -0.64 18.08 14.76
CA GLU A 222 -0.02 18.73 15.93
C GLU A 222 1.27 18.04 16.42
N ASP A 223 1.51 16.79 16.02
CA ASP A 223 2.71 16.07 16.42
C ASP A 223 3.92 16.54 15.59
N GLU A 224 4.73 17.42 16.17
CA GLU A 224 5.97 17.92 15.54
C GLU A 224 7.00 16.83 15.25
N THR A 225 6.89 15.64 15.87
CA THR A 225 7.81 14.51 15.64
C THR A 225 7.29 13.55 14.57
N GLU A 226 6.06 13.76 14.10
CA GLU A 226 5.45 12.94 13.05
C GLU A 226 6.08 13.21 11.68
N ASN A 227 6.10 12.18 10.85
CA ASN A 227 6.57 12.23 9.48
C ASN A 227 5.73 13.22 8.65
N ASP A 228 6.38 14.14 7.95
CA ASP A 228 5.74 15.18 7.14
C ASP A 228 4.72 14.66 6.12
N TYR A 229 4.90 13.45 5.59
CA TYR A 229 3.93 12.84 4.67
C TYR A 229 2.64 12.39 5.38
N VAL A 230 2.75 11.92 6.63
CA VAL A 230 1.59 11.59 7.47
C VAL A 230 0.87 12.87 7.87
N ARG A 231 1.60 13.87 8.38
CA ARG A 231 1.07 15.20 8.72
C ARG A 231 0.37 15.85 7.53
N GLY A 232 0.99 15.77 6.36
CA GLY A 232 0.45 16.30 5.12
C GLY A 232 -0.88 15.63 4.76
N ARG A 233 -0.95 14.29 4.77
CA ARG A 233 -2.22 13.57 4.53
C ARG A 233 -3.29 13.93 5.55
N ALA A 234 -2.92 14.12 6.81
CA ALA A 234 -3.87 14.55 7.83
C ALA A 234 -4.39 15.98 7.58
N ALA A 235 -3.51 16.92 7.21
CA ALA A 235 -3.89 18.29 6.83
C ALA A 235 -4.80 18.30 5.59
N GLU A 236 -4.49 17.50 4.57
CA GLU A 236 -5.32 17.34 3.37
C GLU A 236 -6.74 16.86 3.72
N ALA A 237 -6.88 15.84 4.59
CA ALA A 237 -8.17 15.35 5.06
C ALA A 237 -8.96 16.42 5.83
N LEU A 238 -8.33 17.12 6.76
CA LEU A 238 -8.98 18.19 7.53
C LEU A 238 -9.41 19.36 6.63
N GLY A 239 -8.60 19.71 5.62
CA GLY A 239 -8.95 20.71 4.62
C GLY A 239 -10.13 20.31 3.73
N LEU A 240 -10.28 19.01 3.42
CA LEU A 240 -11.44 18.48 2.70
C LEU A 240 -12.71 18.58 3.55
N LEU A 241 -12.64 18.17 4.82
CA LEU A 241 -13.76 18.24 5.77
C LEU A 241 -14.24 19.69 5.96
N ALA A 242 -13.32 20.62 6.26
CA ALA A 242 -13.64 22.03 6.47
C ALA A 242 -14.29 22.69 5.25
N ARG A 243 -13.84 22.36 4.03
CA ARG A 243 -14.47 22.85 2.79
C ARG A 243 -15.91 22.35 2.63
N ALA A 244 -16.22 21.13 3.07
CA ALA A 244 -17.58 20.62 3.00
C ALA A 244 -18.50 21.27 4.02
N ASP A 245 -17.99 21.55 5.23
CA ASP A 245 -18.75 22.23 6.29
C ASP A 245 -19.05 23.70 5.91
N GLY A 246 -18.08 24.40 5.31
CA GLY A 246 -18.25 25.77 4.82
C GLY A 246 -19.24 25.94 3.65
N VAL A 247 -19.56 24.87 2.93
CA VAL A 247 -20.56 24.86 1.84
C VAL A 247 -21.99 24.60 2.38
N GLY A 248 -22.12 24.18 3.65
CA GLY A 248 -23.34 23.60 4.20
C GLY A 248 -24.05 24.33 5.34
N ASP A 249 -23.40 25.26 6.07
CA ASP A 249 -23.98 25.76 7.32
C ASP A 249 -23.80 27.28 7.55
N GLU A 250 -24.84 28.06 7.25
CA GLU A 250 -25.03 29.43 7.79
C GLU A 250 -25.60 29.40 9.23
N SER A 251 -25.41 28.31 9.99
CA SER A 251 -25.86 28.23 11.38
C SER A 251 -24.84 28.86 12.32
N GLU A 252 -25.13 30.09 12.74
CA GLU A 252 -24.53 30.79 13.87
C GLU A 252 -24.51 29.88 15.13
N SER A 253 -23.40 29.19 15.38
CA SER A 253 -23.11 28.47 16.62
C SER A 253 -21.79 28.98 17.20
N GLU A 254 -21.79 30.24 17.60
CA GLU A 254 -20.66 30.87 18.29
C GLU A 254 -20.44 30.21 19.66
N ASN A 255 -19.27 29.58 19.89
CA ASN A 255 -18.38 29.89 21.05
C ASN A 255 -17.29 28.83 21.34
N GLU A 256 -17.45 27.53 21.03
CA GLU A 256 -16.41 26.50 21.28
C GLU A 256 -15.73 26.05 19.98
N SER A 257 -16.51 25.77 18.93
CA SER A 257 -16.01 25.40 17.60
C SER A 257 -15.11 26.49 16.99
N ASP A 258 -15.42 27.76 17.20
CA ASP A 258 -14.68 28.87 16.59
C ASP A 258 -13.27 29.03 17.17
N VAL A 259 -13.07 28.67 18.44
CA VAL A 259 -11.75 28.71 19.07
C VAL A 259 -10.88 27.58 18.55
N GLU A 260 -11.41 26.36 18.47
CA GLU A 260 -10.71 25.20 17.91
C GLU A 260 -10.35 25.42 16.43
N VAL A 261 -11.29 25.95 15.64
CA VAL A 261 -11.06 26.35 14.24
C VAL A 261 -9.97 27.40 14.13
N SER A 262 -9.97 28.43 14.98
CA SER A 262 -8.93 29.46 14.96
C SER A 262 -7.55 28.93 15.36
N VAL A 263 -7.48 27.96 16.28
CA VAL A 263 -6.21 27.33 16.69
C VAL A 263 -5.67 26.48 15.55
N LEU A 264 -6.51 25.63 14.95
CA LEU A 264 -6.12 24.80 13.81
C LEU A 264 -5.71 25.63 12.59
N GLN A 265 -6.42 26.73 12.32
CA GLN A 265 -6.02 27.67 11.26
C GLN A 265 -4.61 28.21 11.50
N ALA A 266 -4.32 28.67 12.72
CA ALA A 266 -2.99 29.18 13.07
C ALA A 266 -1.90 28.09 12.96
N GLU A 267 -2.22 26.84 13.33
CA GLU A 267 -1.32 25.70 13.14
C GLU A 267 -0.99 25.49 11.66
N PHE A 268 -1.99 25.47 10.79
CA PHE A 268 -1.76 25.33 9.35
C PHE A 268 -0.98 26.51 8.77
N GLU A 269 -1.24 27.75 9.22
CA GLU A 269 -0.49 28.93 8.81
C GLU A 269 1.01 28.82 9.14
N MET A 270 1.36 28.22 10.30
CA MET A 270 2.76 27.94 10.65
C MET A 270 3.39 26.87 9.75
N LEU A 271 2.61 25.87 9.33
CA LEU A 271 3.07 24.77 8.49
C LEU A 271 3.16 25.13 7.00
N GLU A 272 2.69 26.30 6.56
CA GLU A 272 2.85 26.77 5.17
C GLU A 272 4.32 26.91 4.74
N ASP A 273 5.21 27.12 5.72
CA ASP A 273 6.66 27.24 5.58
C ASP A 273 7.42 25.95 5.99
N ALA A 274 6.72 24.80 6.08
CA ALA A 274 7.34 23.52 6.41
C ALA A 274 8.47 23.13 5.44
N ASP A 275 9.43 22.34 5.96
CA ASP A 275 10.64 21.95 5.21
C ASP A 275 10.31 21.14 3.95
N THR A 276 9.28 20.29 4.01
CA THR A 276 8.80 19.55 2.83
C THR A 276 7.69 20.32 2.11
N GLY A 277 7.84 20.45 0.78
CA GLY A 277 6.79 21.01 -0.07
C GLY A 277 5.46 20.25 0.05
N PHE A 278 5.52 18.93 0.28
CA PHE A 278 4.34 18.08 0.44
C PHE A 278 3.44 18.50 1.61
N LEU A 279 4.02 18.75 2.79
CA LEU A 279 3.30 19.24 3.97
C LEU A 279 2.88 20.70 3.77
N ALA A 280 3.80 21.55 3.31
CA ALA A 280 3.54 22.98 3.10
C ALA A 280 2.36 23.25 2.15
N ASP A 281 2.26 22.51 1.03
CA ASP A 281 1.15 22.64 0.08
C ASP A 281 -0.19 22.25 0.69
N ARG A 282 -0.21 21.20 1.52
CA ARG A 282 -1.42 20.67 2.18
C ARG A 282 -1.83 21.51 3.38
N ALA A 283 -0.88 22.08 4.11
CA ALA A 283 -1.12 23.07 5.14
C ALA A 283 -1.75 24.33 4.55
N ARG A 284 -1.19 24.87 3.45
CA ARG A 284 -1.80 25.99 2.69
C ARG A 284 -3.22 25.66 2.21
N TYR A 285 -3.43 24.44 1.72
CA TYR A 285 -4.75 23.98 1.31
C TYR A 285 -5.74 23.96 2.50
N ALA A 286 -5.33 23.48 3.67
CA ALA A 286 -6.14 23.42 4.88
C ALA A 286 -6.40 24.81 5.47
N ALA A 287 -5.38 25.64 5.65
CA ALA A 287 -5.50 27.01 6.16
C ALA A 287 -6.55 27.82 5.39
N ARG A 288 -6.56 27.71 4.06
CA ARG A 288 -7.57 28.33 3.20
C ARG A 288 -8.98 27.79 3.41
N ALA A 289 -9.13 26.51 3.75
CA ALA A 289 -10.44 25.92 4.04
C ALA A 289 -11.05 26.46 5.34
N PHE A 290 -10.20 26.73 6.33
CA PHE A 290 -10.62 27.29 7.62
C PHE A 290 -10.72 28.82 7.61
N ALA A 291 -10.19 29.49 6.58
CA ALA A 291 -10.30 30.94 6.43
C ALA A 291 -11.73 31.39 6.08
N ALA A 292 -12.11 32.58 6.55
CA ALA A 292 -13.43 33.15 6.31
C ALA A 292 -13.73 33.36 4.79
N PRO A 293 -15.01 33.23 4.37
CA PRO A 293 -15.44 33.28 2.97
C PRO A 293 -15.25 34.64 2.26
N ASP A 294 -14.76 35.68 2.95
CA ASP A 294 -14.44 36.99 2.36
C ASP A 294 -13.09 37.02 1.61
N SER A 295 -12.43 35.87 1.47
CA SER A 295 -11.19 35.71 0.69
C SER A 295 -11.50 35.59 -0.81
N ASP A 296 -10.74 36.33 -1.64
CA ASP A 296 -11.00 36.48 -3.08
C ASP A 296 -10.92 35.12 -3.82
N PRO A 297 -12.01 34.64 -4.44
CA PRO A 297 -12.05 33.33 -5.12
C PRO A 297 -11.10 33.24 -6.32
N ALA A 298 -10.51 34.36 -6.77
CA ALA A 298 -9.46 34.36 -7.78
C ALA A 298 -8.11 33.79 -7.27
N ILE A 299 -7.87 33.82 -5.95
CA ILE A 299 -6.66 33.22 -5.31
C ILE A 299 -6.76 31.69 -5.29
N ASP A 300 -7.99 31.15 -5.37
CA ASP A 300 -8.31 29.71 -5.34
C ASP A 300 -7.91 28.97 -6.63
N THR A 301 -7.44 29.70 -7.65
CA THR A 301 -6.99 29.15 -8.95
C THR A 301 -5.47 29.04 -9.08
N ALA A 302 -4.73 29.27 -7.99
CA ALA A 302 -3.29 29.01 -7.98
C ALA A 302 -3.06 27.51 -8.24
N THR A 303 -2.51 27.22 -9.42
CA THR A 303 -2.22 25.90 -10.00
C THR A 303 -1.46 24.93 -9.10
N ASP A 304 -0.91 25.38 -7.97
CA ASP A 304 -0.06 24.59 -7.09
C ASP A 304 -0.83 23.62 -6.16
N THR A 305 -2.16 23.77 -6.00
CA THR A 305 -2.98 22.86 -5.14
C THR A 305 -4.01 22.04 -5.91
N ALA A 306 -4.02 22.11 -7.25
CA ALA A 306 -5.04 21.47 -8.09
C ALA A 306 -5.03 19.91 -8.01
N GLU A 307 -3.94 19.32 -7.54
CA GLU A 307 -3.81 17.88 -7.32
C GLU A 307 -4.19 17.43 -5.89
N ILE A 308 -4.45 18.36 -4.96
CA ILE A 308 -4.86 18.06 -3.58
C ILE A 308 -6.35 17.76 -3.56
N GLY A 309 -6.75 16.64 -2.95
CA GLY A 309 -8.11 16.15 -2.99
C GLY A 309 -8.50 15.44 -4.30
N ASP A 310 -7.52 15.13 -5.17
CA ASP A 310 -7.74 14.39 -6.42
C ASP A 310 -7.24 12.94 -6.29
N ILE A 311 -8.14 11.96 -6.44
CA ILE A 311 -7.84 10.54 -6.23
C ILE A 311 -6.77 10.04 -7.21
N ASP A 312 -6.80 10.49 -8.47
CA ASP A 312 -5.82 10.07 -9.48
C ASP A 312 -4.41 10.59 -9.15
N ALA A 313 -4.29 11.83 -8.66
CA ALA A 313 -3.03 12.38 -8.17
C ALA A 313 -2.51 11.64 -6.93
N ILE A 314 -3.39 11.31 -5.99
CA ILE A 314 -3.05 10.52 -4.80
C ILE A 314 -2.55 9.13 -5.25
N ARG A 315 -3.26 8.47 -6.17
CA ARG A 315 -2.90 7.16 -6.71
C ARG A 315 -1.51 7.17 -7.36
N ARG A 316 -1.21 8.18 -8.17
CA ARG A 316 0.10 8.31 -8.85
C ARG A 316 1.27 8.47 -7.89
N THR A 317 1.07 9.08 -6.72
CA THR A 317 2.15 9.49 -5.81
C THR A 317 2.33 8.57 -4.61
N THR A 318 1.32 7.75 -4.27
CA THR A 318 1.30 6.95 -3.03
C THR A 318 2.47 5.97 -2.93
N ASP A 319 2.81 5.24 -3.99
CA ASP A 319 3.89 4.25 -3.96
C ASP A 319 5.29 4.91 -3.85
N GLU A 320 5.50 6.05 -4.51
CA GLU A 320 6.75 6.82 -4.41
C GLU A 320 6.93 7.40 -3.01
N ILE A 321 5.90 8.04 -2.47
CA ILE A 321 5.94 8.59 -1.11
C ILE A 321 6.12 7.48 -0.09
N ALA A 322 5.42 6.34 -0.23
CA ALA A 322 5.60 5.21 0.68
C ALA A 322 7.04 4.68 0.63
N ALA A 323 7.71 4.71 -0.52
CA ALA A 323 9.13 4.39 -0.61
C ALA A 323 10.01 5.43 0.11
N THR A 324 9.66 6.72 0.08
CA THR A 324 10.34 7.75 0.88
C THR A 324 10.12 7.58 2.37
N VAL A 325 8.88 7.30 2.82
CA VAL A 325 8.57 7.02 4.25
C VAL A 325 9.26 5.74 4.71
N SER A 326 9.41 4.74 3.82
CA SER A 326 10.15 3.51 4.11
C SER A 326 11.66 3.70 4.08
N SER A 327 12.16 4.77 3.45
CA SER A 327 13.58 5.04 3.32
C SER A 327 14.04 5.51 4.70
N PRO A 328 14.83 4.70 5.43
CA PRO A 328 15.41 5.22 6.64
C PRO A 328 16.28 6.42 6.24
N ASP A 329 16.22 7.51 6.99
CA ASP A 329 17.31 8.50 7.05
C ASP A 329 18.56 7.89 7.74
N ALA A 330 18.75 6.57 7.64
CA ALA A 330 19.84 5.82 8.23
C ALA A 330 20.53 5.02 7.13
N ASP A 331 21.74 5.48 6.78
CA ASP A 331 22.78 4.73 6.08
C ASP A 331 23.14 3.38 6.77
N ASP A 332 22.45 3.00 7.85
CA ASP A 332 22.81 1.95 8.80
C ASP A 332 21.72 0.86 8.95
N GLU A 333 20.73 0.72 8.06
CA GLU A 333 19.72 -0.36 8.18
C GLU A 333 19.52 -1.18 6.89
N CYS A 334 19.26 -2.47 7.07
CA CYS A 334 19.03 -3.40 5.96
C CYS A 334 17.64 -3.16 5.35
N PRO A 335 17.55 -2.79 4.06
CA PRO A 335 16.28 -2.45 3.40
C PRO A 335 15.34 -3.67 3.25
N HIS A 336 15.84 -4.87 3.50
CA HIS A 336 15.09 -6.11 3.35
C HIS A 336 14.54 -6.68 4.67
N CYS A 337 15.09 -6.29 5.82
CA CYS A 337 14.66 -6.87 7.10
C CYS A 337 14.79 -5.93 8.30
N GLY A 338 15.08 -4.64 8.10
CA GLY A 338 15.20 -3.63 9.15
C GLY A 338 16.29 -3.93 10.17
N LEU A 339 17.27 -4.76 9.82
CA LEU A 339 18.41 -5.00 10.71
C LEU A 339 19.36 -3.80 10.62
N ALA A 340 19.64 -3.16 11.75
CA ALA A 340 20.78 -2.24 11.85
C ALA A 340 22.08 -2.92 11.38
N LEU A 341 22.64 -2.41 10.30
CA LEU A 341 23.86 -2.86 9.67
C LEU A 341 25.07 -2.23 10.38
N PRO A 342 26.05 -3.03 10.83
CA PRO A 342 27.24 -2.48 11.44
C PRO A 342 28.08 -1.72 10.41
N ASP A 343 28.67 -0.59 10.82
CA ASP A 343 29.67 0.17 10.03
C ASP A 343 30.72 -0.75 9.41
N GLY A 344 30.80 -0.77 8.07
CA GLY A 344 31.76 -1.56 7.30
C GLY A 344 31.45 -3.07 7.20
N ALA A 345 30.21 -3.48 7.45
CA ALA A 345 29.78 -4.87 7.25
C ALA A 345 29.78 -5.26 5.75
N PRO A 346 30.06 -6.54 5.42
CA PRO A 346 30.04 -7.05 4.05
C PRO A 346 28.67 -6.79 3.39
N PRO A 347 28.57 -6.65 2.05
CA PRO A 347 27.35 -6.21 1.33
C PRO A 347 26.25 -7.29 1.30
N MET A 348 26.02 -7.97 2.43
CA MET A 348 25.11 -9.08 2.64
C MET A 348 24.64 -9.04 4.10
N CYS A 349 23.34 -8.88 4.30
CA CYS A 349 22.74 -8.77 5.63
C CYS A 349 22.97 -10.04 6.45
N PRO A 350 23.53 -9.97 7.66
CA PRO A 350 23.80 -11.16 8.47
C PRO A 350 22.52 -11.84 9.00
N ARG A 351 21.37 -11.14 8.98
CA ARG A 351 20.07 -11.70 9.41
C ARG A 351 19.31 -12.36 8.26
N CYS A 352 19.13 -11.65 7.15
CA CYS A 352 18.29 -12.14 6.05
C CYS A 352 19.08 -12.65 4.84
N GLY A 353 20.40 -12.45 4.79
CA GLY A 353 21.25 -12.86 3.69
C GLY A 353 20.99 -12.11 2.38
N ALA A 354 20.26 -10.99 2.41
CA ALA A 354 20.03 -10.16 1.24
C ALA A 354 21.17 -9.16 1.07
N PRO A 355 21.61 -8.88 -0.18
CA PRO A 355 22.56 -7.82 -0.43
C PRO A 355 21.97 -6.46 -0.04
N TYR A 356 22.84 -5.54 0.39
CA TYR A 356 22.50 -4.16 0.70
C TYR A 356 23.61 -3.24 0.20
#